data_AF-A0A976FKL5-F1
#
_entry.id   AF-A0A976FKL5-F1
#
_cell.length_a   1.000
_cell.length_b   1.000
_cell.length_c   1.000
_cell.angle_alpha   90.00
_cell.angle_beta   90.00
_cell.angle_gamma   90.00
#
_symmetry.space_group_name_H-M   'P 1'
#
loop_
_entity.id
_entity.type
_entity.pdbx_description
1 polymer ?
#
loop_
_entity_poly.entity_id
_entity_poly.type
_entity_poly.pdbx_seq_one_letter_code
_entity_poly.pdbx_strand_id
1 'polypeptide(L)'
;MQVTVQSIVSTTLTAGVFIIGPALHGELHHILLTYAHYITLVPSFINVFTIYSFCNLHDLSWGTKGLHSDPLLAASLENRGMGTCKGGAAERRALKKSSSEESERLKDRKERFEAFRTKMLFLWISANLSIAVYVVYFSSSSAFFPKIFNFMAGINSCRLLGCIGHCLYIHTNVLRDSVFDKVKVFMVPTAIRKIRACSSTPLLQAITVPIPHYQGLEITTDYFGSRVKRGITRRGERRP
;
A
#
# COMPACT_ATOMS: atom_id res chain seq x y z
N MET A 1 29.02 -28.59 -20.60
CA MET A 1 27.77 -28.48 -19.83
C MET A 1 26.71 -29.30 -20.54
N GLN A 2 26.27 -30.42 -19.98
CA GLN A 2 25.17 -31.18 -20.57
C GLN A 2 23.86 -30.50 -20.16
N VAL A 3 23.12 -29.97 -21.13
CA VAL A 3 21.77 -29.45 -20.90
C VAL A 3 20.87 -30.63 -20.58
N THR A 4 20.37 -30.70 -19.35
CA THR A 4 19.49 -31.79 -18.92
C THR A 4 18.06 -31.50 -19.36
N VAL A 5 17.31 -32.52 -19.77
CA VAL A 5 15.90 -32.39 -20.18
C VAL A 5 15.07 -31.69 -19.09
N GLN A 6 15.36 -31.99 -17.82
CA GLN A 6 14.71 -31.37 -16.65
C GLN A 6 14.88 -29.84 -16.63
N SER A 7 16.08 -29.34 -16.93
CA SER A 7 16.33 -27.89 -16.98
C SER A 7 15.56 -27.20 -18.09
N ILE A 8 15.45 -27.83 -19.27
CA ILE A 8 14.70 -27.29 -20.42
C ILE A 8 13.22 -27.19 -20.09
N VAL A 9 12.67 -28.25 -19.50
CA VAL A 9 11.26 -28.29 -19.10
C VAL A 9 10.97 -27.21 -18.05
N SER A 10 11.80 -27.08 -17.01
CA SER A 10 11.59 -26.07 -15.97
C SER A 10 11.71 -24.64 -16.51
N THR A 11 12.70 -24.32 -17.35
CA THR A 11 12.84 -22.99 -17.95
C THR A 11 11.67 -22.66 -18.89
N THR A 12 11.24 -23.62 -19.71
CA THR A 12 10.10 -23.44 -20.63
C THR A 12 8.80 -23.23 -19.88
N LEU A 13 8.57 -23.99 -18.80
CA LEU A 13 7.41 -23.82 -17.94
C LEU A 13 7.42 -22.42 -17.29
N THR A 14 8.56 -22.02 -16.73
CA THR A 14 8.69 -20.74 -16.02
C THR A 14 8.48 -19.56 -16.97
N ALA A 15 9.07 -19.59 -18.17
CA ALA A 15 8.85 -18.57 -19.20
C ALA A 15 7.41 -18.60 -19.75
N GLY A 16 6.84 -19.79 -19.93
CA GLY A 16 5.48 -20.00 -20.41
C GLY A 16 4.42 -19.38 -19.51
N VAL A 17 4.59 -19.45 -18.18
CA VAL A 17 3.65 -18.83 -17.21
C VAL A 17 3.51 -17.31 -17.45
N PHE A 18 4.59 -16.62 -17.84
CA PHE A 18 4.55 -15.18 -18.13
C PHE A 18 3.73 -14.82 -19.38
N ILE A 19 3.55 -15.76 -20.31
CA ILE A 19 2.75 -15.57 -21.52
C ILE A 19 1.31 -16.07 -21.31
N ILE A 20 1.16 -17.22 -20.64
CA ILE A 20 -0.14 -17.87 -20.42
C ILE A 20 -1.01 -17.08 -19.42
N GLY A 21 -0.45 -16.61 -18.31
CA GLY A 21 -1.22 -15.87 -17.29
C GLY A 21 -1.97 -14.65 -17.85
N PRO A 22 -1.30 -13.77 -18.60
CA PRO A 22 -1.93 -12.61 -19.25
C PRO A 22 -2.82 -12.97 -20.43
N ALA A 23 -2.48 -14.03 -21.18
CA ALA A 23 -3.34 -14.53 -22.25
C ALA A 23 -4.72 -14.97 -21.70
N LEU A 24 -4.77 -15.54 -20.50
CA LEU A 24 -6.03 -15.85 -19.79
C LEU A 24 -6.84 -14.61 -19.42
N HIS A 25 -6.22 -13.44 -19.34
CA HIS A 25 -6.89 -12.16 -19.04
C HIS A 25 -7.19 -11.34 -20.30
N GLY A 26 -6.75 -11.78 -21.49
CA GLY A 26 -6.93 -11.05 -22.75
C GLY A 26 -6.03 -9.82 -22.91
N GLU A 27 -5.09 -9.59 -21.98
CA GLU A 27 -4.29 -8.36 -21.86
C GLU A 27 -2.82 -8.58 -22.23
N LEU A 28 -2.55 -9.36 -23.28
CA LEU A 28 -1.17 -9.72 -23.69
C LEU A 28 -0.33 -8.51 -24.11
N HIS A 29 -0.98 -7.50 -24.71
CA HIS A 29 -0.35 -6.28 -25.20
C HIS A 29 0.36 -5.47 -24.09
N HIS A 30 -0.20 -5.44 -22.88
CA HIS A 30 0.36 -4.67 -21.77
C HIS A 30 1.74 -5.19 -21.33
N ILE A 31 1.95 -6.50 -21.39
CA ILE A 31 3.23 -7.09 -20.99
C ILE A 31 4.26 -6.92 -22.08
N LEU A 32 3.90 -7.09 -23.35
CA LEU A 32 4.84 -6.90 -24.45
C LEU A 32 5.43 -5.49 -24.47
N LEU A 33 4.60 -4.46 -24.26
CA LEU A 33 5.06 -3.07 -24.28
C LEU A 33 5.84 -2.67 -23.03
N THR A 34 5.46 -3.16 -21.85
CA THR A 34 6.09 -2.73 -20.59
C THR A 34 7.31 -3.56 -20.21
N TYR A 35 7.48 -4.77 -20.78
CA TYR A 35 8.56 -5.69 -20.39
C TYR A 35 9.96 -5.16 -20.71
N ALA A 36 10.17 -4.59 -21.89
CA ALA A 36 11.48 -4.05 -22.27
C ALA A 36 11.90 -2.89 -21.35
N HIS A 37 10.96 -2.00 -21.02
CA HIS A 37 11.16 -0.92 -20.07
C HIS A 37 11.45 -1.45 -18.67
N TYR A 38 10.70 -2.45 -18.23
CA TYR A 38 10.88 -3.10 -16.93
C TYR A 38 12.28 -3.69 -16.78
N ILE A 39 12.73 -4.54 -17.73
CA ILE A 39 14.07 -5.17 -17.64
C ILE A 39 15.19 -4.12 -17.63
N THR A 40 15.03 -3.04 -18.39
CA THR A 40 16.02 -1.95 -18.43
C THR A 40 16.10 -1.19 -17.09
N LEU A 41 14.97 -0.98 -16.42
CA LEU A 41 14.93 -0.23 -15.17
C LEU A 41 15.19 -1.07 -13.92
N VAL A 42 14.93 -2.38 -13.94
CA VAL A 42 15.12 -3.28 -12.79
C VAL A 42 16.47 -3.12 -12.08
N PRO A 43 17.64 -3.15 -12.76
CA PRO A 43 18.93 -3.03 -12.06
C PRO A 43 19.09 -1.67 -11.38
N SER A 44 18.64 -0.59 -12.03
CA SER A 44 18.68 0.77 -11.47
C SER A 44 17.73 0.89 -10.28
N PHE A 45 16.52 0.32 -10.38
CA PHE A 45 15.53 0.36 -9.32
C PHE A 45 16.01 -0.39 -8.07
N ILE A 46 16.54 -1.61 -8.23
CA ILE A 46 17.06 -2.39 -7.10
C ILE A 46 18.21 -1.65 -6.41
N ASN A 47 19.15 -1.10 -7.16
CA ASN A 47 20.30 -0.41 -6.58
C ASN A 47 19.92 0.92 -5.92
N VAL A 48 19.23 1.80 -6.63
CA VAL A 48 18.87 3.15 -6.14
C VAL A 48 17.89 3.06 -4.99
N PHE A 49 16.84 2.24 -5.08
CA PHE A 49 15.85 2.11 -4.02
C PHE A 49 16.48 1.58 -2.74
N THR A 50 17.33 0.56 -2.84
CA THR A 50 18.01 -0.03 -1.67
C THR A 50 18.89 1.01 -0.96
N ILE A 51 19.71 1.76 -1.70
CA ILE A 51 20.56 2.82 -1.12
C ILE A 51 19.70 3.93 -0.52
N TYR A 52 18.66 4.36 -1.24
CA TYR A 52 17.74 5.40 -0.78
C TYR A 52 17.07 5.02 0.55
N SER A 53 16.60 3.78 0.69
CA SER A 53 16.01 3.28 1.93
C SER A 53 17.00 3.29 3.10
N PHE A 54 18.27 2.95 2.86
CA PHE A 54 19.30 3.01 3.91
C PHE A 54 19.69 4.44 4.30
N CYS A 55 19.79 5.35 3.33
CA CYS A 55 20.09 6.76 3.58
C CYS A 55 18.98 7.46 4.37
N ASN A 56 17.72 7.13 4.10
CA ASN A 56 16.55 7.75 4.75
C ASN A 56 16.08 7.04 6.02
N LEU A 57 16.80 6.03 6.49
CA LEU A 57 16.40 5.27 7.69
C LEU A 57 16.36 6.12 8.97
N HIS A 58 16.99 7.29 8.95
CA HIS A 58 16.99 8.26 10.04
C HIS A 58 15.64 9.00 10.23
N ASP A 59 14.76 9.03 9.22
CA ASP A 59 13.45 9.69 9.28
C ASP A 59 12.26 8.71 9.26
N LEU A 60 12.43 7.51 9.82
CA LEU A 60 11.32 6.57 10.06
C LEU A 60 10.43 6.97 11.25
N SER A 61 10.11 8.27 11.35
CA SER A 61 9.20 8.83 12.34
C SER A 61 7.72 8.76 11.89
N TRP A 62 7.47 8.20 10.71
CA TRP A 62 6.14 8.11 10.11
C TRP A 62 5.29 7.12 10.93
N GLY A 63 4.25 7.63 11.57
CA GLY A 63 3.36 6.84 12.44
C GLY A 63 3.42 7.19 13.93
N THR A 64 4.34 8.06 14.38
CA THR A 64 4.44 8.46 15.81
C THR A 64 4.51 9.96 16.05
N LYS A 65 4.45 10.79 15.00
CA LYS A 65 4.53 12.27 15.09
C LYS A 65 3.45 12.91 15.98
N GLY A 66 2.35 12.21 16.28
CA GLY A 66 1.28 12.66 17.18
C GLY A 66 1.34 12.16 18.62
N LEU A 67 2.28 11.26 18.98
CA LEU A 67 2.39 10.72 20.35
C LEU A 67 3.29 11.55 21.27
N HIS A 68 3.91 12.61 20.76
CA HIS A 68 5.09 13.22 21.39
C HIS A 68 4.87 14.46 22.24
N SER A 69 3.64 14.92 22.40
CA SER A 69 3.36 16.02 23.30
C SER A 69 2.20 15.63 24.19
N ASP A 70 2.47 15.40 25.47
CA ASP A 70 1.45 15.54 26.50
C ASP A 70 0.83 16.94 26.29
N PRO A 71 -0.45 17.07 25.89
CA PRO A 71 -1.04 18.36 25.51
C PRO A 71 -0.89 19.41 26.63
N LEU A 72 -0.83 18.92 27.87
CA LEU A 72 -0.67 19.71 29.09
C LEU A 72 0.72 20.38 29.22
N LEU A 73 1.78 19.74 28.71
CA LEU A 73 3.14 20.26 28.78
C LEU A 73 3.41 21.26 27.64
N ALA A 74 2.90 20.99 26.44
CA ALA A 74 2.95 21.92 25.30
C ALA A 74 2.14 23.20 25.59
N ALA A 75 0.93 23.07 26.16
CA ALA A 75 0.11 24.20 26.59
C ALA A 75 0.78 25.03 27.70
N SER A 76 1.52 24.40 28.62
CA SER A 76 2.26 25.11 29.67
C SER A 76 3.44 25.94 29.15
N LEU A 77 4.11 25.48 28.09
CA LEU A 77 5.22 26.22 27.46
C LEU A 77 4.71 27.39 26.60
N GLU A 78 3.61 27.21 25.88
CA GLU A 78 2.98 28.25 25.06
C GLU A 78 2.42 29.40 25.92
N ASN A 79 1.79 29.08 27.05
CA ASN A 79 1.24 30.09 27.97
C ASN A 79 2.29 31.03 28.59
N ARG A 80 3.56 30.60 28.69
CA ARG A 80 4.65 31.41 29.29
C ARG A 80 5.35 32.34 28.30
N GLY A 81 5.21 32.13 26.99
CA GLY A 81 5.79 33.00 25.97
C GLY A 81 5.11 34.37 25.87
N MET A 82 3.88 34.50 26.36
CA MET A 82 3.04 35.70 26.21
C MET A 82 2.88 36.54 27.50
N GLY A 83 3.23 36.05 28.70
CA GLY A 83 2.95 36.86 29.89
C GLY A 83 3.44 36.35 31.23
N THR A 84 4.20 37.21 31.91
CA THR A 84 4.44 37.29 33.36
C THR A 84 5.26 36.18 34.03
N CYS A 85 6.47 36.56 34.47
CA CYS A 85 7.28 35.82 35.43
C CYS A 85 6.66 35.90 36.85
N LYS A 86 5.61 35.11 37.11
CA LYS A 86 5.16 34.82 38.49
C LYS A 86 5.15 33.32 38.72
N GLY A 87 6.34 32.73 38.82
CA GLY A 87 6.54 31.35 39.24
C GLY A 87 7.66 31.31 40.26
N GLY A 88 7.35 30.84 41.47
CA GLY A 88 8.34 30.71 42.56
C GLY A 88 9.51 29.80 42.20
N ALA A 89 10.58 29.84 42.99
CA ALA A 89 11.78 29.01 42.76
C ALA A 89 11.47 27.50 42.69
N ALA A 90 10.43 27.05 43.41
CA ALA A 90 9.97 25.66 43.39
C ALA A 90 9.37 25.24 42.04
N GLU A 91 8.57 26.10 41.40
CA GLU A 91 7.94 25.79 40.11
C GLU A 91 8.95 25.77 38.96
N ARG A 92 9.96 26.65 39.01
CA ARG A 92 11.08 26.62 38.06
C ARG A 92 11.91 25.34 38.17
N ARG A 93 12.04 24.78 39.39
CA ARG A 93 12.70 23.49 39.61
C ARG A 93 11.86 22.31 39.12
N ALA A 94 10.54 22.35 39.31
CA ALA A 94 9.61 21.34 38.80
C ALA A 94 9.61 21.26 37.26
N LEU A 95 9.58 22.41 36.58
CA LEU A 95 9.64 22.49 35.11
C LEU A 95 11.00 22.05 34.53
N LYS A 96 12.10 22.33 35.24
CA LYS A 96 13.42 21.86 34.82
C LYS A 96 13.53 20.33 34.94
N LYS A 97 12.85 19.74 35.92
CA LYS A 97 12.76 18.29 36.09
C LYS A 97 11.93 17.64 34.97
N SER A 98 10.75 18.17 34.66
CA SER A 98 9.92 17.63 33.56
C SER A 98 10.60 17.78 32.18
N SER A 99 11.30 18.90 31.93
CA SER A 99 12.10 19.09 30.72
C SER A 99 13.30 18.14 30.63
N SER A 100 13.93 17.80 31.75
CA SER A 100 15.02 16.81 31.80
C SER A 100 14.50 15.40 31.50
N GLU A 101 13.36 15.01 32.09
CA GLU A 101 12.73 13.71 31.86
C GLU A 101 12.29 13.54 30.40
N GLU A 102 11.78 14.61 29.76
CA GLU A 102 11.44 14.59 28.34
C GLU A 102 12.68 14.45 27.44
N SER A 103 13.77 15.15 27.77
CA SER A 103 15.06 15.02 27.07
C SER A 103 15.63 13.61 27.18
N GLU A 104 15.51 12.96 28.33
CA GLU A 104 15.91 11.56 28.51
C GLU A 104 15.05 10.61 27.67
N ARG A 105 13.72 10.82 27.62
CA ARG A 105 12.83 10.03 26.75
C ARG A 105 13.16 10.22 25.27
N LEU A 106 13.56 11.42 24.86
CA LEU A 106 14.02 11.70 23.49
C LEU A 106 15.34 10.98 23.18
N LYS A 107 16.29 10.97 24.13
CA LYS A 107 17.57 10.26 24.00
C LYS A 107 17.37 8.75 23.89
N ASP A 108 16.58 8.13 24.79
CA ASP A 108 16.28 6.69 24.75
C ASP A 108 15.63 6.27 23.42
N ARG A 109 14.67 7.08 22.92
CA ARG A 109 14.08 6.84 21.60
C ARG A 109 15.11 6.91 20.48
N LYS A 110 15.95 7.95 20.48
CA LYS A 110 17.01 8.09 19.48
C LYS A 110 17.93 6.87 19.52
N GLU A 111 18.37 6.45 20.70
CA GLU A 111 19.20 5.25 20.86
C GLU A 111 18.53 3.98 20.32
N ARG A 112 17.21 3.80 20.54
CA ARG A 112 16.45 2.69 19.94
C ARG A 112 16.40 2.77 18.42
N PHE A 113 16.22 3.96 17.84
CA PHE A 113 16.24 4.15 16.38
C PHE A 113 17.62 3.90 15.79
N GLU A 114 18.68 4.35 16.46
CA GLU A 114 20.06 4.11 16.05
C GLU A 114 20.43 2.61 16.11
N ALA A 115 19.99 1.91 17.16
CA ALA A 115 20.14 0.47 17.29
C ALA A 115 19.32 -0.29 16.25
N PHE A 116 18.10 0.15 15.95
CA PHE A 116 17.27 -0.42 14.89
C PHE A 116 17.94 -0.32 13.53
N ARG A 117 18.45 0.88 13.18
CA ARG A 117 19.18 1.12 11.94
C ARG A 117 20.36 0.17 11.76
N THR A 118 21.14 0.04 12.82
CA THR A 118 22.33 -0.81 12.82
C THR A 118 21.96 -2.28 12.68
N LYS A 119 20.92 -2.76 13.38
CA LYS A 119 20.41 -4.14 13.26
C LYS A 119 19.89 -4.45 11.85
N MET A 120 19.16 -3.52 11.24
CA MET A 120 18.65 -3.69 9.88
C MET A 120 19.78 -3.77 8.84
N LEU A 121 20.81 -2.93 8.99
CA LEU A 121 21.99 -2.96 8.12
C LEU A 121 22.78 -4.28 8.29
N PHE A 122 22.99 -4.73 9.53
CA PHE A 122 23.64 -6.01 9.79
C PHE A 122 22.85 -7.19 9.21
N LEU A 123 21.52 -7.17 9.34
CA LEU A 123 20.67 -8.20 8.73
C LEU A 123 20.82 -8.20 7.21
N TRP A 124 20.81 -7.03 6.57
CA TRP A 124 20.99 -6.91 5.13
C TRP A 124 22.36 -7.42 4.66
N ILE A 125 23.45 -7.02 5.33
CA ILE A 125 24.80 -7.52 5.01
C ILE A 125 24.87 -9.04 5.22
N SER A 126 24.32 -9.54 6.32
CA SER A 126 24.31 -10.98 6.62
C SER A 126 23.49 -11.80 5.63
N ALA A 127 22.39 -11.24 5.10
CA ALA A 127 21.57 -11.90 4.09
C ALA A 127 22.28 -11.96 2.74
N ASN A 128 22.98 -10.90 2.33
CA ASN A 128 23.79 -10.93 1.12
C ASN A 128 24.99 -11.89 1.26
N LEU A 129 25.63 -11.90 2.44
CA LEU A 129 26.72 -12.82 2.75
C LEU A 129 26.26 -14.28 2.74
N SER A 130 25.11 -14.59 3.35
CA SER A 130 24.58 -15.95 3.39
C SER A 130 24.23 -16.46 1.99
N ILE A 131 23.68 -15.61 1.13
CA ILE A 131 23.45 -15.92 -0.28
C ILE A 131 24.77 -16.21 -0.99
N ALA A 132 25.80 -15.37 -0.80
CA ALA A 132 27.11 -15.58 -1.44
C ALA A 132 27.75 -16.90 -1.00
N VAL A 133 27.75 -17.21 0.30
CA VAL A 133 28.26 -18.48 0.85
C VAL A 133 27.46 -19.66 0.31
N TYR A 134 26.13 -19.56 0.26
CA TYR A 134 25.27 -20.62 -0.28
C TYR A 134 25.59 -20.91 -1.75
N VAL A 135 25.76 -19.88 -2.58
CA VAL A 135 26.12 -20.03 -4.00
C VAL A 135 27.49 -20.70 -4.13
N VAL A 136 28.50 -20.25 -3.39
CA VAL A 136 29.86 -20.82 -3.46
C VAL A 136 29.86 -22.29 -3.02
N TYR A 137 29.19 -22.62 -1.92
CA TYR A 137 29.11 -23.99 -1.41
C TYR A 137 28.37 -24.93 -2.39
N PHE A 138 27.28 -24.45 -2.99
CA PHE A 138 26.44 -25.29 -3.84
C PHE A 138 26.91 -25.32 -5.31
N SER A 139 27.74 -24.37 -5.74
CA SER A 139 28.22 -24.28 -7.14
C SER A 139 29.03 -25.50 -7.60
N SER A 140 29.60 -26.28 -6.68
CA SER A 140 30.33 -27.50 -7.01
C SER A 140 29.41 -28.66 -7.42
N SER A 141 28.10 -28.58 -7.17
CA SER A 141 27.15 -29.63 -7.50
C SER A 141 26.45 -29.37 -8.83
N SER A 142 26.47 -30.36 -9.73
CA SER A 142 25.66 -30.35 -10.97
C SER A 142 24.14 -30.27 -10.70
N ALA A 143 23.72 -30.46 -9.44
CA ALA A 143 22.34 -30.30 -8.99
C ALA A 143 21.94 -28.84 -8.68
N PHE A 144 22.83 -27.84 -8.84
CA PHE A 144 22.53 -26.44 -8.45
C PHE A 144 21.43 -25.82 -9.30
N PHE A 145 21.65 -25.85 -10.61
CA PHE A 145 20.72 -25.32 -11.58
C PHE A 145 19.31 -25.91 -11.44
N PRO A 146 19.11 -27.25 -11.40
CA PRO A 146 17.76 -27.79 -11.26
C PRO A 146 17.10 -27.43 -9.94
N LYS A 147 17.84 -27.29 -8.82
CA LYS A 147 17.26 -26.84 -7.55
C LYS A 147 16.80 -25.38 -7.61
N ILE A 148 17.59 -24.48 -8.19
CA ILE A 148 17.19 -23.08 -8.40
C ILE A 148 15.97 -22.98 -9.30
N PHE A 149 15.97 -23.71 -10.41
CA PHE A 149 14.86 -23.69 -11.36
C PHE A 149 13.57 -24.24 -10.75
N ASN A 150 13.64 -25.30 -9.94
CA ASN A 150 12.46 -25.82 -9.23
C ASN A 150 11.94 -24.85 -8.17
N PHE A 151 12.84 -24.15 -7.46
CA PHE A 151 12.45 -23.10 -6.52
C PHE A 151 11.74 -21.93 -7.23
N MET A 152 12.32 -21.45 -8.34
CA MET A 152 11.70 -20.42 -9.18
C MET A 152 10.36 -20.87 -9.77
N ALA A 153 10.27 -22.13 -10.22
CA ALA A 153 9.02 -22.70 -10.72
C ALA A 153 7.94 -22.72 -9.62
N GLY A 154 8.31 -23.03 -8.37
CA GLY A 154 7.40 -22.94 -7.23
C GLY A 154 6.84 -21.53 -7.01
N ILE A 155 7.69 -20.50 -7.01
CA ILE A 155 7.24 -19.10 -6.86
C ILE A 155 6.31 -18.70 -8.02
N ASN A 156 6.66 -19.06 -9.26
CA ASN A 156 5.84 -18.76 -10.42
C ASN A 156 4.52 -19.56 -10.46
N SER A 157 4.48 -20.74 -9.84
CA SER A 157 3.25 -21.55 -9.72
C SER A 157 2.21 -20.86 -8.84
N CYS A 158 2.62 -20.19 -7.76
CA CYS A 158 1.72 -19.37 -6.93
C CYS A 158 1.01 -18.28 -7.75
N ARG A 159 1.75 -17.63 -8.66
CA ARG A 159 1.19 -16.63 -9.58
C ARG A 159 0.17 -17.25 -10.54
N LEU A 160 0.49 -18.42 -11.09
CA LEU A 160 -0.42 -19.13 -12.00
C LEU A 160 -1.72 -19.56 -11.27
N LEU A 161 -1.63 -20.02 -10.02
CA LEU A 161 -2.80 -20.34 -9.20
C LEU A 161 -3.71 -19.12 -9.00
N GLY A 162 -3.13 -17.93 -8.81
CA GLY A 162 -3.89 -16.67 -8.76
C GLY A 162 -4.64 -16.38 -10.07
N CYS A 163 -3.97 -16.54 -11.22
CA CYS A 163 -4.59 -16.34 -12.53
C CYS A 163 -5.71 -17.36 -12.81
N ILE A 164 -5.48 -18.63 -12.49
CA ILE A 164 -6.49 -19.69 -12.63
C ILE A 164 -7.67 -19.42 -11.70
N GLY A 165 -7.41 -19.02 -10.45
CA GLY A 165 -8.44 -18.68 -9.47
C GLY A 165 -9.36 -17.54 -9.95
N HIS A 166 -8.79 -16.49 -10.54
CA HIS A 166 -9.56 -15.39 -11.13
C HIS A 166 -10.41 -15.86 -12.33
N CYS A 167 -9.85 -16.68 -13.21
CA CYS A 167 -10.59 -17.26 -14.34
C CYS A 167 -11.76 -18.13 -13.87
N LEU A 168 -11.55 -18.94 -12.83
CA LEU A 168 -12.61 -19.76 -12.21
C LEU A 168 -13.68 -18.89 -11.53
N TYR A 169 -13.30 -17.79 -10.89
CA TYR A 169 -14.24 -16.82 -10.28
C TYR A 169 -15.14 -16.19 -11.35
N ILE A 170 -14.58 -15.71 -12.46
CA ILE A 170 -15.37 -15.16 -13.57
C ILE A 170 -16.32 -16.22 -14.13
N HIS A 171 -15.81 -17.41 -14.43
CA HIS A 171 -16.62 -18.47 -15.00
C HIS A 171 -17.77 -18.90 -14.09
N THR A 172 -17.52 -18.98 -12.77
CA THR A 172 -18.56 -19.33 -11.79
C THR A 172 -19.61 -18.24 -11.61
N ASN A 173 -19.23 -16.95 -11.67
CA ASN A 173 -20.20 -15.85 -11.64
C ASN A 173 -21.06 -15.79 -12.91
N VAL A 174 -20.47 -15.97 -14.09
CA VAL A 174 -21.22 -16.02 -15.36
C VAL A 174 -22.23 -17.17 -15.36
N LEU A 175 -21.84 -18.34 -14.87
CA LEU A 175 -22.76 -19.47 -14.71
C LEU A 175 -23.86 -19.17 -13.69
N ARG A 176 -23.52 -18.57 -12.54
CA ARG A 176 -24.47 -18.19 -11.50
C ARG A 176 -25.52 -17.21 -12.04
N ASP A 177 -25.09 -16.16 -12.74
CA ASP A 177 -25.99 -15.14 -13.30
C ASP A 177 -26.91 -15.75 -14.38
N SER A 178 -26.35 -16.59 -15.26
CA SER A 178 -27.12 -17.31 -16.28
C SER A 178 -28.20 -18.22 -15.66
N VAL A 179 -27.89 -18.87 -14.53
CA VAL A 179 -28.85 -19.71 -13.80
C VAL A 179 -29.91 -18.85 -13.10
N PHE A 180 -29.53 -17.77 -12.40
CA PHE A 180 -30.50 -16.87 -11.75
C PHE A 180 -31.45 -16.21 -12.74
N ASP A 181 -30.99 -15.86 -13.94
CA ASP A 181 -31.86 -15.30 -14.98
C ASP A 181 -32.85 -16.34 -15.51
N LYS A 182 -32.41 -17.59 -15.73
CA LYS A 182 -33.35 -18.67 -16.10
C LYS A 182 -34.36 -18.96 -14.99
N VAL A 183 -33.93 -18.96 -13.72
CA VAL A 183 -34.81 -19.17 -12.57
C VAL A 183 -35.79 -18.02 -12.38
N LYS A 184 -35.36 -16.75 -12.53
CA LYS A 184 -36.28 -15.59 -12.48
C LYS A 184 -37.31 -15.64 -13.61
N VAL A 185 -36.92 -15.97 -14.84
CA VAL A 185 -37.86 -16.10 -15.96
C VAL A 185 -38.87 -17.23 -15.73
N PHE A 186 -38.45 -18.32 -15.09
CA PHE A 186 -39.33 -19.43 -14.74
C PHE A 186 -40.26 -19.13 -13.54
N MET A 187 -39.75 -18.43 -12.53
CA MET A 187 -40.46 -18.16 -11.26
C MET A 187 -41.33 -16.90 -11.29
N VAL A 188 -41.16 -16.01 -12.27
CA VAL A 188 -42.05 -14.87 -12.51
C VAL A 188 -43.14 -15.31 -13.49
N PRO A 189 -44.39 -15.51 -13.05
CA PRO A 189 -45.49 -15.82 -13.97
C PRO A 189 -45.66 -14.67 -14.96
N THR A 190 -45.98 -14.99 -16.21
CA THR A 190 -46.24 -14.04 -17.32
C THR A 190 -47.20 -12.90 -16.91
N ALA A 191 -48.08 -13.15 -15.93
CA ALA A 191 -48.99 -12.18 -15.33
C ALA A 191 -48.28 -10.98 -14.64
N ILE A 192 -47.17 -11.19 -13.93
CA ILE A 192 -46.43 -10.09 -13.24
C ILE A 192 -45.69 -9.21 -14.26
N ARG A 193 -45.20 -9.81 -15.36
CA ARG A 193 -44.61 -9.07 -16.50
C ARG A 193 -45.63 -8.13 -17.15
N LYS A 194 -46.89 -8.55 -17.21
CA LYS A 194 -48.02 -7.76 -17.72
C LYS A 194 -48.42 -6.63 -16.76
N ILE A 195 -48.36 -6.86 -15.45
CA ILE A 195 -48.64 -5.85 -14.41
C ILE A 195 -47.59 -4.72 -14.41
N ARG A 196 -46.30 -5.05 -14.62
CA ARG A 196 -45.24 -4.02 -14.70
C ARG A 196 -45.31 -3.17 -15.97
N ALA A 197 -45.72 -3.75 -17.11
CA ALA A 197 -46.00 -2.99 -18.33
C ALA A 197 -47.23 -2.06 -18.17
N CYS A 198 -48.25 -2.50 -17.42
CA CYS A 198 -49.47 -1.74 -17.13
C CYS A 198 -49.28 -0.63 -16.08
N SER A 199 -48.21 -0.69 -15.28
CA SER A 199 -47.78 0.36 -14.33
C SER A 199 -47.09 1.55 -15.01
N SER A 200 -47.12 1.62 -16.34
CA SER A 200 -46.72 2.79 -17.14
C SER A 200 -47.94 3.68 -17.42
N THR A 201 -48.74 3.98 -16.39
CA THR A 201 -49.77 5.02 -16.44
C THR A 201 -49.21 6.29 -15.75
N PRO A 202 -49.43 7.49 -16.33
CA PRO A 202 -48.63 8.69 -16.05
C PRO A 202 -48.98 9.41 -14.73
N LEU A 203 -49.43 8.70 -13.69
CA LEU A 203 -49.90 9.33 -12.44
C LEU A 203 -49.00 9.10 -11.21
N LEU A 204 -47.85 8.44 -11.36
CA LEU A 204 -46.85 8.31 -10.29
C LEU A 204 -45.49 8.95 -10.64
N GLN A 205 -45.48 9.92 -11.56
CA GLN A 205 -44.30 10.78 -11.81
C GLN A 205 -44.12 11.91 -10.77
N ALA A 206 -45.02 12.05 -9.78
CA ALA A 206 -44.96 13.15 -8.81
C ALA A 206 -44.11 12.88 -7.56
N ILE A 207 -43.56 11.67 -7.38
CA ILE A 207 -42.74 11.34 -6.20
C ILE A 207 -41.51 10.55 -6.65
N THR A 208 -40.58 11.22 -7.32
CA THR A 208 -39.20 10.72 -7.43
C THR A 208 -38.28 11.74 -6.77
N VAL A 209 -37.91 11.42 -5.54
CA VAL A 209 -36.70 11.94 -4.91
C VAL A 209 -35.51 11.50 -5.78
N PRO A 210 -34.62 12.41 -6.21
CA PRO A 210 -33.45 12.00 -6.99
C PRO A 210 -32.41 11.38 -6.06
N ILE A 211 -32.12 10.10 -6.23
CA ILE A 211 -30.98 9.41 -5.60
C ILE A 211 -29.85 9.35 -6.63
N PRO A 212 -28.63 9.81 -6.29
CA PRO A 212 -27.61 10.17 -7.27
C PRO A 212 -26.92 8.96 -7.91
N HIS A 213 -26.52 9.19 -9.16
CA HIS A 213 -25.60 8.39 -9.96
C HIS A 213 -24.25 8.23 -9.24
N TYR A 214 -23.80 6.99 -9.02
CA TYR A 214 -22.40 6.73 -8.67
C TYR A 214 -21.57 6.73 -9.96
N GLN A 215 -20.99 7.88 -10.28
CA GLN A 215 -19.86 7.99 -11.22
C GLN A 215 -18.54 7.77 -10.46
N GLY A 216 -17.67 6.97 -11.09
CA GLY A 216 -16.20 7.00 -11.01
C GLY A 216 -15.55 7.38 -9.68
N LEU A 217 -15.06 6.39 -8.94
CA LEU A 217 -14.04 6.61 -7.93
C LEU A 217 -12.68 6.79 -8.62
N GLU A 218 -12.42 7.98 -9.15
CA GLU A 218 -11.05 8.43 -9.43
C GLU A 218 -10.39 8.76 -8.08
N ILE A 219 -9.43 7.93 -7.70
CA ILE A 219 -8.52 8.21 -6.60
C ILE A 219 -7.47 9.18 -7.14
N THR A 220 -7.75 10.47 -7.06
CA THR A 220 -6.72 11.52 -7.21
C THR A 220 -6.26 11.94 -5.82
N THR A 221 -5.00 11.63 -5.55
CA THR A 221 -4.20 12.20 -4.48
C THR A 221 -3.99 13.69 -4.74
N ASP A 222 -4.58 14.56 -3.93
CA ASP A 222 -4.11 15.95 -3.81
C ASP A 222 -4.07 16.38 -2.34
N TYR A 223 -2.91 16.10 -1.73
CA TYR A 223 -2.38 16.88 -0.64
C TYR A 223 -1.85 18.19 -1.22
N PHE A 224 -2.65 19.26 -1.25
CA PHE A 224 -2.09 20.61 -1.34
C PHE A 224 -2.97 21.62 -0.61
N GLY A 225 -2.31 22.46 0.18
CA GLY A 225 -2.91 23.17 1.30
C GLY A 225 -3.97 24.21 0.94
N SER A 226 -4.90 24.39 1.85
CA SER A 226 -5.68 25.62 1.97
C SER A 226 -5.65 26.10 3.41
N ARG A 227 -4.63 26.91 3.65
CA ARG A 227 -4.48 27.78 4.81
C ARG A 227 -5.72 28.67 4.89
N VAL A 228 -6.61 28.35 5.83
CA VAL A 228 -7.77 29.16 6.21
C VAL A 228 -7.28 30.59 6.54
N LYS A 229 -7.49 31.52 5.61
CA LYS A 229 -7.42 32.96 5.86
C LYS A 229 -8.62 33.33 6.72
N ARG A 230 -8.46 33.30 8.05
CA ARG A 230 -9.33 34.07 8.95
C ARG A 230 -8.89 35.54 8.86
N GLY A 231 -9.54 36.29 7.97
CA GLY A 231 -9.49 37.74 7.97
C GLY A 231 -10.31 38.27 9.14
N ILE A 232 -9.63 38.72 10.19
CA ILE A 232 -10.24 39.50 11.27
C ILE A 232 -10.36 40.93 10.76
N THR A 233 -11.56 41.28 10.32
CA THR A 233 -11.93 42.66 9.99
C THR A 233 -12.09 43.43 11.30
N ARG A 234 -11.07 44.21 11.69
CA ARG A 234 -11.20 45.22 12.76
C ARG A 234 -12.18 46.29 12.29
N ARG A 235 -13.36 46.33 12.90
CA ARG A 235 -14.30 47.45 12.81
C ARG A 235 -13.72 48.59 13.65
N GLY A 236 -13.23 49.62 12.98
CA GLY A 236 -12.83 50.87 13.61
C GLY A 236 -14.07 51.72 13.90
N GLU A 237 -14.43 51.82 15.17
CA GLU A 237 -15.38 52.81 15.68
C GLU A 237 -14.67 54.18 15.68
N ARG A 238 -15.17 55.14 14.90
CA ARG A 238 -14.81 56.57 14.99
C ARG A 238 -15.90 57.30 15.78
N ARG A 239 -15.51 57.84 16.95
CA ARG A 239 -15.82 59.20 17.49
C ARG A 239 -17.29 59.59 17.73
N PRO A 240 -17.58 60.69 18.47
CA PRO A 240 -16.71 61.75 19.02
C PRO A 240 -16.17 61.51 20.43
#